data_AF-A0A0L6JGI6-F1
#
_entry.id   AF-A0A0L6JGI6-F1
#
_cell.length_a   1.000
_cell.length_b   1.000
_cell.length_c   1.000
_cell.angle_alpha   90.00
_cell.angle_beta   90.00
_cell.angle_gamma   90.00
#
_symmetry.space_group_name_H-M   'P 1'
#
loop_
_entity.id
_entity.type
_entity.pdbx_description
1 polymer ?
#
loop_
_entity_poly.entity_id
_entity_poly.type
_entity_poly.pdbx_seq_one_letter_code
_entity_poly.pdbx_strand_id
1 'polypeptide(L)' 'MGLIVGDQVVMHTCLEAEKYKNKIWTVRTDPWKLEGHTEVVMLEGYSGCFATEFLTKLDDP' A
#
# COMPACT_ATOMS: atom_id res chain seq x y z
N MET A 1 4.05 -13.34 -0.73
CA MET A 1 3.43 -12.97 -2.02
C MET A 1 3.45 -11.47 -2.10
N GLY A 2 3.80 -10.87 -3.26
CA GLY A 2 3.76 -9.42 -3.42
C GLY A 2 2.33 -8.90 -3.60
N LEU A 3 2.14 -7.58 -3.43
CA LEU A 3 0.87 -6.92 -3.73
C LEU A 3 0.62 -6.93 -5.24
N ILE A 4 -0.64 -7.10 -5.66
CA ILE A 4 -1.07 -6.99 -7.06
C ILE A 4 -2.17 -5.94 -7.22
N VAL A 5 -2.39 -5.49 -8.46
CA VAL A 5 -3.52 -4.60 -8.78
C VAL A 5 -4.83 -5.22 -8.33
N GLY A 6 -5.65 -4.43 -7.64
CA GLY A 6 -6.94 -4.85 -7.08
C GLY A 6 -6.89 -5.34 -5.63
N ASP A 7 -5.69 -5.60 -5.08
CA ASP A 7 -5.57 -5.98 -3.68
C ASP A 7 -6.11 -4.88 -2.75
N GLN A 8 -6.85 -5.31 -1.73
CA GLN A 8 -7.31 -4.44 -0.67
C GLN A 8 -6.31 -4.45 0.48
N VAL A 9 -5.86 -3.25 0.86
CA VAL A 9 -4.83 -3.07 1.88
C VAL A 9 -5.23 -2.01 2.91
N VAL A 10 -4.65 -2.12 4.09
CA VAL A 10 -4.67 -1.07 5.11
C VAL A 10 -3.25 -0.61 5.40
N MET A 11 -3.11 0.67 5.73
CA MET A 11 -1.83 1.22 6.18
C MET A 11 -1.58 0.81 7.63
N HIS A 12 -0.35 0.45 7.97
CA HIS A 12 0.07 0.17 9.35
C HIS A 12 1.43 0.79 9.65
N THR A 13 1.71 1.00 10.94
CA THR A 13 3.04 1.43 11.43
C THR A 13 3.60 2.69 10.72
N CYS A 14 2.73 3.63 10.33
CA CYS A 14 3.11 4.93 9.75
C CYS A 14 2.16 6.04 10.21
N LEU A 15 2.54 7.31 10.03
CA LEU A 15 1.70 8.46 10.42
C LEU A 15 0.39 8.49 9.62
N GLU A 16 0.42 8.08 8.36
CA GLU A 16 -0.75 7.94 7.51
C GLU A 16 -1.74 6.90 8.06
N ALA A 17 -1.28 5.84 8.72
CA ALA A 17 -2.15 4.83 9.32
C ALA A 17 -2.98 5.42 10.47
N GLU A 18 -2.41 6.36 11.24
CA GLU A 18 -3.17 7.08 12.27
C GLU A 18 -4.18 8.05 11.65
N LYS A 19 -3.77 8.77 10.61
CA LYS A 19 -4.62 9.74 9.90
C LYS A 19 -5.78 9.08 9.16
N TYR A 20 -5.54 7.93 8.54
CA TYR A 20 -6.48 7.17 7.73
C TYR A 20 -6.88 5.86 8.40
N LYS A 21 -7.12 5.91 9.71
CA LYS A 21 -7.48 4.74 10.51
C LYS A 21 -8.70 4.02 9.91
N ASN A 22 -8.60 2.71 9.76
CA ASN A 22 -9.62 1.83 9.15
C ASN A 22 -9.96 2.14 7.68
N LYS A 23 -9.20 2.99 7.00
CA LYS A 23 -9.36 3.22 5.56
C LYS A 23 -8.80 2.03 4.80
N ILE A 24 -9.65 1.42 3.99
CA ILE A 24 -9.25 0.41 3.02
C ILE A 24 -8.84 1.12 1.73
N TRP A 25 -7.70 0.72 1.18
CA TRP A 25 -7.17 1.21 -0.07
C TRP A 25 -7.13 0.08 -1.09
N THR A 26 -7.32 0.44 -2.36
CA THR A 26 -7.16 -0.48 -3.48
C THR A 26 -5.82 -0.21 -4.15
N VAL A 27 -5.01 -1.25 -4.32
CA VAL A 27 -3.76 -1.18 -5.10
C VAL A 27 -4.11 -0.96 -6.58
N ARG A 28 -3.53 0.06 -7.22
CA ARG A 28 -3.85 0.41 -8.63
C ARG A 28 -2.72 0.21 -9.63
N THR A 29 -1.55 -0.21 -9.18
CA THR A 29 -0.38 -0.49 -10.02
C THR A 29 0.35 -1.71 -9.51
N ASP A 30 1.05 -2.43 -10.38
CA ASP A 30 2.04 -3.41 -9.95
C ASP A 30 3.15 -2.74 -9.10
N PRO A 31 3.76 -3.45 -8.14
CA PRO A 31 4.85 -2.91 -7.34
C PRO A 31 6.08 -2.58 -8.19
N TRP A 32 6.75 -1.47 -7.88
CA TRP A 32 8.05 -1.13 -8.48
C TRP A 32 9.02 -0.64 -7.42
N LYS A 33 10.31 -0.64 -7.74
CA LYS A 33 11.35 -0.13 -6.84
C LYS A 33 11.59 1.35 -7.08
N LEU A 34 11.37 2.16 -6.05
CA LEU A 34 11.81 3.54 -5.99
C LEU A 34 13.29 3.57 -5.55
N GLU A 35 14.12 4.25 -6.34
CA GLU A 35 15.55 4.45 -6.07
C GLU A 35 16.35 3.15 -5.77
N GLY A 36 15.85 2.00 -6.25
CA GLY A 36 16.52 0.70 -6.15
C GLY A 36 16.32 -0.06 -4.83
N HIS A 37 15.75 0.56 -3.79
CA HIS A 37 15.69 -0.03 -2.45
C HIS A 37 14.27 -0.23 -1.92
N THR A 38 13.37 0.72 -2.13
CA THR A 38 12.02 0.67 -1.55
C THR A 38 11.02 0.20 -2.59
N GLU A 39 10.31 -0.88 -2.31
CA GLU A 39 9.18 -1.31 -3.13
C GLU A 39 7.96 -0.45 -2.80
N VAL A 40 7.32 0.10 -3.84
CA VAL A 40 6.19 1.01 -3.72
C VAL A 40 5.06 0.62 -4.67
N VAL A 41 3.84 1.02 -4.33
CA VAL A 41 2.63 0.93 -5.16
C VAL A 41 1.91 2.28 -5.20
N MET A 42 1.02 2.47 -6.16
CA MET A 42 0.02 3.54 -6.08
C MET A 42 -1.27 2.97 -5.51
N LEU A 43 -1.99 3.80 -4.75
CA LEU A 43 -3.31 3.48 -4.20
C LEU A 43 -4.38 4.35 -4.86
N GLU A 44 -5.60 3.84 -5.00
CA GLU A 44 -6.74 4.62 -5.51
C GLU A 44 -7.07 5.78 -4.57
N GLY A 45 -7.12 7.00 -5.10
CA GLY A 45 -7.43 8.22 -4.32
C GLY A 45 -6.31 8.69 -3.39
N TYR A 46 -5.15 8.02 -3.36
CA TYR A 46 -3.95 8.50 -2.67
C TYR A 46 -3.04 9.23 -3.65
N SER A 47 -2.58 10.42 -3.27
CA SER A 47 -1.65 11.20 -4.06
C SER A 47 -0.22 10.72 -3.82
N GLY A 48 0.39 10.13 -4.86
CA GLY A 48 1.76 9.63 -4.81
C GLY A 48 1.86 8.10 -4.78
N CYS A 49 3.08 7.62 -4.57
CA CYS A 49 3.36 6.22 -4.31
C CYS A 49 3.53 5.97 -2.81
N PHE A 50 3.30 4.73 -2.38
CA PHE A 50 3.35 4.33 -0.99
C PHE A 50 4.16 3.05 -0.85
N ALA A 51 5.00 2.97 0.19
CA ALA A 51 5.87 1.82 0.40
C ALA A 51 5.08 0.58 0.82
N THR A 52 5.35 -0.55 0.16
CA THR A 52 4.61 -1.79 0.36
C THR A 52 4.84 -2.40 1.73
N GLU A 53 5.97 -2.10 2.38
CA GLU A 53 6.31 -2.55 3.74
C GLU A 53 5.38 -2.01 4.85
N PHE A 54 4.62 -0.94 4.56
CA PHE A 54 3.65 -0.35 5.48
C PHE A 54 2.20 -0.66 5.08
N LEU A 55 1.99 -1.68 4.24
CA LEU A 55 0.68 -2.12 3.78
C LEU A 55 0.42 -3.57 4.22
N THR A 56 -0.73 -3.79 4.85
CA THR A 56 -1.23 -5.13 5.16
C THR A 56 -2.38 -5.47 4.24
N LYS A 57 -2.28 -6.58 3.52
CA LYS A 57 -3.36 -7.12 2.68
C LYS A 57 -4.46 -7.72 3.56
N LEU A 58 -5.72 -7.44 3.24
CA LEU A 58 -6.87 -7.87 4.05
C LEU A 58 -7.24 -9.35 3.86
N ASP A 59 -6.92 -9.92 2.71
CA ASP A 59 -7.16 -11.35 2.40
C ASP A 59 -5.95 -12.24 2.76
N ASP A 60 -4.99 -11.73 3.54
CA ASP A 60 -3.87 -12.54 4.03
C ASP A 60 -4.33 -13.29 5.30
N PRO A 61 -4.44 -14.64 5.25
CA PRO A 61 -4.97 -15.45 6.35
C PRO A 61 -4.05 -15.56 7.57
#